data_AF-A0A968X1E1-F1
#
_entry.id   AF-A0A968X1E1-F1
#
_cell.length_a   1.000
_cell.length_b   1.000
_cell.length_c   1.000
_cell.angle_alpha   90.00
_cell.angle_beta   90.00
_cell.angle_gamma   90.00
#
_symmetry.space_group_name_H-M   'P 1'
#
loop_
_entity.id
_entity.type
_entity.pdbx_description
1 polymer ?
#
loop_
_entity_poly.entity_id
_entity_poly.type
_entity_poly.pdbx_seq_one_letter_code
_entity_poly.pdbx_strand_id
1 'polypeptide(L)'
;MAEKTPNHAQVFYLLGYLREQQGRYEEAAAQFRKAIQIDPDYLNAWEKLLALASRIPLPHEEREAAALSLFRLDPLGTQASHDFKNVLNFASLWKAILESEARLPEKEEEAIYPLVASKAELEKSENKGRGRTYYDFNSRRSNTRERFASAPLITAVTLLIEESIKKE
;
A
#
# COMPACT_ATOMS: atom_id res chain seq x y z
N MET A 1 -14.47 22.58 19.44
CA MET A 1 -15.60 22.24 18.55
C MET A 1 -15.05 22.11 17.15
N ALA A 2 -14.81 20.90 16.66
CA ALA A 2 -14.36 20.69 15.28
C ALA A 2 -15.59 20.84 14.38
N GLU A 3 -15.58 21.82 13.49
CA GLU A 3 -16.60 21.98 12.45
C GLU A 3 -16.69 20.68 11.66
N LYS A 4 -17.79 19.94 11.86
CA LYS A 4 -18.19 18.81 11.01
C LYS A 4 -18.72 19.38 9.70
N THR A 5 -17.88 20.08 8.94
CA THR A 5 -18.16 20.27 7.53
C THR A 5 -18.10 18.87 6.90
N PRO A 6 -19.15 18.42 6.20
CA PRO A 6 -19.06 17.19 5.42
C PRO A 6 -17.84 17.33 4.50
N ASN A 7 -16.84 16.46 4.66
CA ASN A 7 -15.72 16.45 3.73
C ASN A 7 -16.33 16.25 2.34
N HIS A 8 -16.09 17.18 1.42
CA HIS A 8 -16.76 17.19 0.12
C HIS A 8 -16.51 15.87 -0.61
N ALA A 9 -15.35 15.24 -0.40
CA ALA A 9 -15.02 13.91 -0.92
C ALA A 9 -16.00 12.82 -0.48
N GLN A 10 -16.44 12.82 0.79
CA GLN A 10 -17.38 11.83 1.32
C GLN A 10 -18.75 11.92 0.65
N VAL A 11 -19.19 13.12 0.26
CA VAL A 11 -20.46 13.33 -0.46
C VAL A 11 -20.38 12.68 -1.85
N PHE A 12 -19.29 12.91 -2.58
CA PHE A 12 -19.10 12.29 -3.89
C PHE A 12 -18.92 10.77 -3.78
N TYR A 13 -18.25 10.28 -2.75
CA TYR A 13 -18.18 8.84 -2.47
C TYR A 13 -19.56 8.22 -2.24
N LEU A 14 -20.39 8.82 -1.38
CA LEU A 14 -21.74 8.32 -1.12
C LEU A 14 -22.60 8.35 -2.37
N LEU A 15 -22.49 9.40 -3.19
CA LEU A 15 -23.19 9.48 -4.46
C LEU A 15 -22.71 8.39 -5.43
N GLY A 16 -21.40 8.14 -5.51
CA GLY A 16 -20.84 7.04 -6.31
C GLY A 16 -21.35 5.68 -5.86
N TYR A 17 -21.38 5.45 -4.55
CA TYR A 17 -21.93 4.23 -3.96
C TYR A 17 -23.42 4.05 -4.31
N LEU A 18 -24.24 5.11 -4.21
CA LEU A 18 -25.65 5.05 -4.62
C LEU A 18 -25.81 4.73 -6.11
N ARG A 19 -24.95 5.27 -6.98
CA ARG A 19 -24.94 4.95 -8.42
C ARG A 19 -24.52 3.51 -8.70
N GLU A 20 -23.55 3.00 -7.95
CA GLU A 20 -23.12 1.59 -8.01
C GLU A 20 -24.29 0.67 -7.66
N GLN A 21 -25.04 0.96 -6.58
CA GLN A 21 -26.22 0.18 -6.18
C GLN A 21 -27.34 0.23 -7.24
N GLN A 22 -27.42 1.30 -8.02
CA GLN A 22 -28.35 1.42 -9.16
C GLN A 22 -27.86 0.69 -10.42
N GLY A 23 -26.70 0.03 -10.38
CA GLY A 23 -26.06 -0.61 -11.54
C GLY A 23 -25.45 0.37 -12.54
N ARG A 24 -25.38 1.66 -12.20
CA ARG A 24 -24.85 2.74 -13.05
C ARG A 24 -23.35 2.90 -12.81
N TYR A 25 -22.58 1.87 -13.18
CA TYR A 25 -21.16 1.74 -12.81
C TYR A 25 -20.25 2.85 -13.37
N GLU A 26 -20.46 3.29 -14.62
CA GLU A 26 -19.69 4.39 -15.21
C GLU A 26 -19.87 5.71 -14.44
N GLU A 27 -21.10 5.99 -14.03
CA GLU A 27 -21.41 7.18 -13.23
C GLU A 27 -20.87 7.07 -11.81
N ALA A 28 -20.89 5.86 -11.23
CA ALA A 28 -20.26 5.59 -9.95
C ALA A 28 -18.75 5.89 -9.99
N ALA A 29 -18.06 5.37 -11.01
CA ALA A 29 -16.63 5.66 -11.23
C ALA A 29 -16.37 7.16 -11.36
N ALA A 30 -17.21 7.89 -12.09
CA ALA A 30 -17.10 9.34 -12.21
C ALA A 30 -17.21 10.07 -10.86
N GLN A 31 -18.07 9.61 -9.94
CA GLN A 31 -18.16 10.22 -8.61
C GLN A 31 -16.99 9.81 -7.71
N PHE A 32 -16.52 8.56 -7.77
CA PHE A 32 -15.33 8.14 -7.03
C PHE A 32 -14.08 8.92 -7.47
N ARG A 33 -13.91 9.17 -8.77
CA ARG A 33 -12.85 10.05 -9.28
C ARG A 33 -12.94 11.47 -8.70
N LYS A 34 -14.14 12.03 -8.56
CA LYS A 34 -14.32 13.35 -7.91
C LYS A 34 -13.95 13.31 -6.43
N ALA A 35 -14.32 12.24 -5.71
CA ALA A 35 -13.94 12.07 -4.32
C ALA A 35 -12.41 12.05 -4.17
N ILE A 36 -11.72 11.31 -5.03
CA ILE A 36 -10.26 11.22 -5.11
C ILE A 36 -9.61 12.58 -5.44
N GLN A 37 -10.20 13.36 -6.35
CA GLN A 37 -9.67 14.68 -6.70
C GLN A 37 -9.75 15.66 -5.53
N ILE A 38 -10.75 15.53 -4.68
CA ILE A 38 -10.94 16.38 -3.49
C ILE A 38 -10.05 15.92 -2.35
N ASP A 39 -10.00 14.60 -2.13
CA ASP A 39 -9.19 13.96 -1.10
C ASP A 39 -8.45 12.75 -1.69
N PRO A 40 -7.20 12.95 -2.14
CA PRO A 40 -6.37 11.89 -2.69
C PRO A 40 -6.03 10.78 -1.68
N ASP A 41 -6.21 11.05 -0.39
CA ASP A 41 -5.95 10.09 0.69
C ASP A 41 -7.22 9.33 1.11
N TYR A 42 -8.35 9.56 0.42
CA TYR A 42 -9.62 8.89 0.71
C TYR A 42 -9.64 7.42 0.23
N LEU A 43 -9.07 6.55 1.07
CA LEU A 43 -8.85 5.12 0.83
C LEU A 43 -10.06 4.40 0.21
N ASN A 44 -11.26 4.64 0.76
CA ASN A 44 -12.48 3.97 0.34
C ASN A 44 -12.88 4.29 -1.11
N ALA A 45 -12.58 5.49 -1.63
CA ALA A 45 -12.90 5.81 -3.02
C ALA A 45 -11.97 5.10 -4.00
N TRP A 46 -10.69 4.96 -3.66
CA TRP A 46 -9.73 4.19 -4.45
C TRP A 46 -10.11 2.71 -4.51
N GLU A 47 -10.51 2.13 -3.37
CA GLU A 47 -10.94 0.73 -3.30
C GLU A 47 -12.18 0.49 -4.19
N LYS A 48 -13.19 1.37 -4.10
CA LYS A 48 -14.39 1.28 -4.92
C LYS A 48 -14.11 1.47 -6.41
N LEU A 49 -13.26 2.43 -6.77
CA LEU A 49 -12.87 2.64 -8.17
C LEU A 49 -12.18 1.40 -8.75
N LEU A 50 -11.27 0.78 -7.99
CA LEU A 50 -10.57 -0.43 -8.42
C LEU A 50 -11.52 -1.64 -8.52
N ALA A 51 -12.46 -1.80 -7.59
CA ALA A 51 -13.46 -2.87 -7.63
C ALA A 51 -14.35 -2.81 -8.89
N LEU A 52 -14.67 -1.58 -9.34
CA LEU A 52 -15.45 -1.36 -10.56
C LEU A 52 -14.74 -1.80 -11.84
N ALA A 53 -13.42 -1.99 -11.85
CA ALA A 53 -12.69 -2.49 -13.02
C ALA A 53 -13.17 -3.87 -13.51
N SER A 54 -13.86 -4.64 -12.66
CA SER A 54 -14.51 -5.90 -13.05
C SER A 54 -15.83 -5.72 -13.81
N ARG A 55 -16.45 -4.54 -13.71
CA ARG A 55 -17.77 -4.21 -14.28
C ARG A 55 -17.69 -3.27 -15.47
N ILE A 56 -16.72 -2.35 -15.46
CA ILE A 56 -16.48 -1.37 -16.52
C ILE A 56 -15.06 -1.49 -17.04
N PRO A 57 -14.80 -1.15 -18.32
CA PRO A 57 -13.47 -1.10 -18.87
C PRO A 57 -12.71 0.09 -18.27
N LEU A 58 -12.00 -0.13 -17.16
CA LEU A 58 -11.13 0.88 -16.57
C LEU A 58 -9.75 0.85 -17.25
N PRO A 59 -9.21 2.00 -17.71
CA PRO A 59 -7.87 2.07 -18.28
C PRO A 59 -6.84 1.43 -17.35
N HIS A 60 -5.82 0.79 -17.94
CA HIS A 60 -4.78 0.15 -17.14
C HIS A 60 -4.07 1.15 -16.22
N GLU A 61 -3.78 2.35 -16.73
CA GLU A 61 -3.14 3.44 -16.00
C GLU A 61 -3.92 3.83 -14.73
N GLU A 62 -5.25 3.93 -14.83
CA GLU A 62 -6.10 4.25 -13.67
C GLU A 62 -6.11 3.11 -12.65
N ARG A 63 -6.12 1.85 -13.11
CA ARG A 63 -6.05 0.68 -12.22
C ARG A 63 -4.73 0.62 -11.45
N GLU A 64 -3.63 0.90 -12.16
CA GLU A 64 -2.29 0.95 -11.59
C GLU A 64 -2.19 2.08 -10.54
N ALA A 65 -2.64 3.29 -10.89
CA ALA A 65 -2.64 4.43 -9.98
C ALA A 65 -3.48 4.16 -8.72
N ALA A 66 -4.64 3.51 -8.86
CA ALA A 66 -5.47 3.13 -7.73
C ALA A 66 -4.79 2.08 -6.83
N ALA A 67 -4.20 1.03 -7.42
CA ALA A 67 -3.49 0.00 -6.66
C ALA A 67 -2.28 0.57 -5.89
N LEU A 68 -1.50 1.45 -6.53
CA LEU A 68 -0.36 2.11 -5.89
C LEU A 68 -0.80 3.09 -4.80
N SER A 69 -1.89 3.83 -5.02
CA SER A 69 -2.44 4.73 -4.00
C SER A 69 -2.94 3.98 -2.77
N LEU A 70 -3.62 2.84 -2.96
CA LEU A 70 -4.04 1.97 -1.86
C LEU A 70 -2.85 1.44 -1.06
N PHE A 71 -1.80 0.94 -1.74
CA PHE A 71 -0.58 0.50 -1.07
C PHE A 71 0.12 1.64 -0.33
N ARG A 72 0.19 2.84 -0.93
CA ARG A 72 0.78 4.03 -0.30
C ARG A 72 0.02 4.44 0.96
N LEU A 73 -1.31 4.31 0.96
CA LEU A 73 -2.19 4.72 2.06
C LEU A 73 -2.26 3.69 3.18
N ASP A 74 -2.26 2.41 2.83
CA ASP A 74 -2.29 1.30 3.77
C ASP A 74 -1.24 0.25 3.37
N PRO A 75 0.05 0.50 3.68
CA PRO A 75 1.13 -0.37 3.25
C PRO A 75 1.07 -1.76 3.90
N LEU A 76 0.40 -1.86 5.03
CA LEU A 76 0.22 -3.09 5.79
C LEU A 76 -1.03 -3.87 5.35
N GLY A 77 -1.88 -3.29 4.50
CA GLY A 77 -3.13 -3.91 4.04
C GLY A 77 -4.12 -4.20 5.17
N THR A 78 -4.07 -3.39 6.25
CA THR A 78 -4.93 -3.55 7.42
C THR A 78 -6.39 -3.14 7.16
N GLN A 79 -6.59 -2.19 6.26
CA GLN A 79 -7.86 -1.56 5.93
C GLN A 79 -8.28 -1.87 4.48
N ALA A 80 -7.35 -1.83 3.52
CA ALA A 80 -7.63 -2.08 2.11
C ALA A 80 -6.70 -3.15 1.52
N SER A 81 -7.33 -4.20 0.97
CA SER A 81 -6.61 -5.20 0.19
C SER A 81 -6.19 -4.61 -1.15
N HIS A 82 -4.90 -4.68 -1.45
CA HIS A 82 -4.30 -4.20 -2.69
C HIS A 82 -3.48 -5.34 -3.31
N ASP A 83 -3.48 -5.41 -4.64
CA ASP A 83 -2.77 -6.43 -5.41
C ASP A 83 -1.93 -5.75 -6.49
N PHE A 84 -0.71 -6.26 -6.72
CA PHE A 84 0.22 -5.74 -7.72
C PHE A 84 -0.04 -6.30 -9.12
N LYS A 85 -1.04 -7.18 -9.31
CA LYS A 85 -1.45 -7.67 -10.65
C LYS A 85 -1.74 -6.57 -11.66
N ASN A 86 -2.18 -5.40 -11.20
CA ASN A 86 -2.50 -4.24 -12.04
C ASN A 86 -1.34 -3.23 -12.15
N VAL A 87 -0.17 -3.54 -11.59
CA VAL A 87 1.00 -2.65 -11.61
C VAL A 87 1.99 -3.19 -12.62
N LEU A 88 2.16 -2.48 -13.74
CA LEU A 88 3.10 -2.85 -14.79
C LEU A 88 4.39 -2.03 -14.73
N ASN A 89 4.35 -0.82 -14.17
CA ASN A 89 5.51 0.04 -14.08
C ASN A 89 6.26 -0.17 -12.75
N PHE A 90 7.44 -0.80 -12.86
CA PHE A 90 8.30 -1.05 -11.70
C PHE A 90 8.84 0.24 -11.06
N ALA A 91 9.08 1.32 -11.84
CA ALA A 91 9.54 2.59 -11.29
C ALA A 91 8.47 3.25 -10.40
N SER A 92 7.20 3.23 -10.86
CA SER A 92 6.06 3.71 -10.09
C SER A 92 5.85 2.89 -8.81
N LEU A 93 6.01 1.57 -8.89
CA LEU A 93 5.99 0.68 -7.72
C LEU A 93 7.11 1.03 -6.73
N TRP A 94 8.34 1.21 -7.22
CA TRP A 94 9.48 1.54 -6.38
C TRP A 94 9.27 2.87 -5.65
N LYS A 95 8.76 3.89 -6.35
CA LYS A 95 8.39 5.18 -5.75
C LYS A 95 7.34 5.02 -4.65
N ALA A 96 6.29 4.23 -4.90
CA ALA A 96 5.25 3.97 -3.91
C ALA A 96 5.79 3.24 -2.66
N ILE A 97 6.78 2.35 -2.82
CA ILE A 97 7.47 1.69 -1.69
C ILE A 97 8.23 2.74 -0.85
N LEU A 98 8.98 3.62 -1.50
CA LEU A 98 9.72 4.66 -0.77
C LEU A 98 8.79 5.62 -0.02
N GLU A 99 7.67 6.00 -0.63
CA GLU A 99 6.65 6.85 0.00
C GLU A 99 5.92 6.14 1.15
N SER A 100 5.71 4.82 1.03
CA SER A 100 5.05 4.03 2.07
C SER A 100 5.95 3.80 3.28
N GLU A 101 7.27 3.67 3.09
CA GLU A 101 8.25 3.55 4.17
C GLU A 101 8.17 4.72 5.16
N ALA A 102 7.92 5.94 4.67
CA ALA A 102 7.75 7.13 5.51
C ALA A 102 6.47 7.11 6.37
N ARG A 103 5.48 6.28 6.02
CA ARG A 103 4.20 6.13 6.75
C ARG A 103 4.21 4.96 7.73
N LEU A 104 5.22 4.09 7.65
CA LEU A 104 5.36 2.98 8.60
C LEU A 104 5.85 3.52 9.95
N PRO A 105 5.32 3.03 11.09
CA PRO A 105 5.81 3.44 12.40
C PRO A 105 7.31 3.13 12.52
N GLU A 106 8.11 4.05 13.06
CA GLU A 106 9.53 3.78 13.32
C GLU A 106 9.67 2.47 14.12
N LYS A 107 10.69 1.69 13.78
CA LYS A 107 10.98 0.43 14.48
C LYS A 107 11.35 0.79 15.92
N GLU A 108 10.45 0.59 16.87
CA GLU A 108 10.83 0.58 18.28
C GLU A 108 11.84 -0.56 18.46
N GLU A 109 13.13 -0.23 18.53
CA GLU A 109 14.19 -1.19 18.85
C GLU A 109 14.22 -1.56 20.33
N GLU A 110 13.25 -1.10 21.11
CA GLU A 110 12.99 -1.68 22.42
C GLU A 110 12.23 -2.99 22.24
N ALA A 111 12.99 -4.00 21.82
CA ALA A 111 12.66 -5.34 22.23
C ALA A 111 12.61 -5.32 23.77
N ILE A 112 11.39 -5.23 24.30
CA ILE A 112 11.10 -5.43 25.72
C ILE A 112 11.35 -6.92 25.98
N TYR A 113 12.62 -7.32 26.01
CA TYR A 113 13.02 -8.60 26.54
C TYR A 113 12.94 -8.45 28.05
N PRO A 114 11.98 -9.08 28.75
CA PRO A 114 11.99 -9.03 30.22
C PRO A 114 13.28 -9.65 30.78
N LEU A 115 13.96 -10.53 30.02
CA LEU A 115 15.18 -11.23 30.45
C LEU A 115 16.12 -11.54 29.26
N VAL A 116 17.43 -11.36 29.47
CA VAL A 116 18.51 -11.66 28.49
C VAL A 116 18.50 -13.14 28.05
N ALA A 117 18.08 -14.05 28.93
CA ALA A 117 17.98 -15.47 28.63
C ALA A 117 16.93 -15.78 27.54
N SER A 118 15.81 -15.07 27.55
CA SER A 118 14.74 -15.25 26.55
C SER A 118 15.17 -14.81 25.15
N LYS A 119 16.09 -13.84 25.05
CA LYS A 119 16.69 -13.41 23.78
C LYS A 119 17.53 -14.52 23.13
N ALA A 120 18.45 -15.12 23.90
CA ALA A 120 19.35 -16.15 23.38
C ALA A 120 18.63 -17.45 22.96
N GLU A 121 17.54 -17.79 23.64
CA GLU A 121 16.73 -18.98 23.33
C GLU A 121 15.93 -18.78 22.03
N LEU A 122 15.39 -17.58 21.81
CA LEU A 122 14.64 -17.24 20.61
C LEU A 122 15.53 -17.10 19.37
N GLU A 123 16.72 -16.50 19.49
CA GLU A 123 17.72 -16.43 18.41
C GLU A 123 18.17 -17.83 17.96
N LYS A 124 18.25 -18.80 18.90
CA LYS A 124 18.49 -20.21 18.57
C LYS A 124 17.29 -20.88 17.89
N SER A 125 16.07 -20.46 18.21
CA SER A 125 14.82 -21.03 17.66
C SER A 125 14.43 -20.45 16.29
N GLU A 126 14.76 -19.18 16.00
CA GLU A 126 14.51 -18.54 14.71
C GLU A 126 15.23 -19.27 13.56
N ASN A 127 16.36 -19.91 13.86
CA ASN A 127 17.10 -20.72 12.89
C ASN A 127 16.46 -22.11 12.63
N LYS A 128 15.37 -22.46 13.33
CA LYS A 128 14.65 -23.74 13.20
C LYS A 128 13.16 -23.51 12.95
N GLY A 129 12.81 -23.36 11.67
CA GLY A 129 11.48 -23.70 11.16
C GLY A 129 10.43 -22.60 11.36
N ARG A 130 10.07 -21.97 10.24
CA ARG A 130 8.99 -20.97 10.13
C ARG A 130 7.64 -21.52 10.59
N GLY A 131 7.32 -21.30 11.86
CA GLY A 131 5.96 -21.36 12.39
C GLY A 131 5.33 -19.98 12.33
N ARG A 132 4.22 -19.82 11.59
CA ARG A 132 3.44 -18.59 11.53
C ARG A 132 2.95 -18.21 12.92
N THR A 133 3.61 -17.27 13.58
CA THR A 133 3.11 -16.60 14.78
C THR A 133 3.07 -15.10 14.54
N TYR A 134 2.23 -14.42 15.33
CA TYR A 134 1.86 -13.01 15.21
C TYR A 134 3.04 -12.02 15.19
N TYR A 135 4.23 -12.45 15.63
CA TYR A 135 5.47 -11.65 15.67
C TYR A 135 6.37 -11.77 14.43
N ASP A 136 6.09 -12.68 13.50
CA ASP A 136 6.90 -12.88 12.27
C ASP A 136 6.72 -11.73 11.25
N PHE A 137 5.83 -10.77 11.51
CA PHE A 137 5.61 -9.63 10.62
C PHE A 137 6.64 -8.52 10.83
N ASN A 138 7.14 -8.33 12.06
CA ASN A 138 8.17 -7.34 12.38
C ASN A 138 9.61 -7.84 12.14
N SER A 139 9.87 -9.15 12.15
CA SER A 139 11.18 -9.74 11.80
C SER A 139 11.45 -9.65 10.28
N ARG A 140 10.41 -9.70 9.45
CA ARG A 140 10.50 -9.54 7.98
C ARG A 140 10.88 -8.13 7.53
N ARG A 141 10.89 -7.18 8.46
CA ARG A 141 11.36 -5.81 8.28
C ARG A 141 12.88 -5.70 8.20
N SER A 142 13.63 -6.80 8.30
CA SER A 142 15.03 -6.85 7.87
C SER A 142 15.10 -6.62 6.36
N ASN A 143 15.00 -5.34 6.01
CA ASN A 143 15.50 -4.71 4.81
C ASN A 143 15.01 -5.38 3.52
N THR A 144 13.89 -4.91 2.97
CA THR A 144 13.64 -5.07 1.53
C THR A 144 14.87 -4.65 0.74
N ARG A 145 15.51 -3.54 1.12
CA ARG A 145 16.76 -3.05 0.53
C ARG A 145 17.94 -4.03 0.67
N GLU A 146 18.23 -4.62 1.83
CA GLU A 146 19.31 -5.64 2.00
C GLU A 146 18.94 -7.02 1.42
N ARG A 147 17.67 -7.44 1.50
CA ARG A 147 17.19 -8.69 0.90
C ARG A 147 17.31 -8.63 -0.62
N PHE A 148 17.07 -7.47 -1.22
CA PHE A 148 17.33 -7.22 -2.64
C PHE A 148 18.80 -6.90 -2.93
N ALA A 149 19.53 -6.24 -2.01
CA ALA A 149 20.96 -5.94 -2.18
C ALA A 149 21.86 -7.18 -2.15
N SER A 150 21.42 -8.26 -1.49
CA SER A 150 22.14 -9.54 -1.49
C SER A 150 22.13 -10.26 -2.85
N ALA A 151 21.28 -9.85 -3.79
CA ALA A 151 21.20 -10.39 -5.13
C ALA A 151 21.70 -9.37 -6.15
N PRO A 152 22.90 -9.55 -6.75
CA PRO A 152 23.57 -8.52 -7.55
C PRO A 152 22.75 -8.02 -8.76
N LEU A 153 21.93 -8.90 -9.35
CA LEU A 153 21.02 -8.53 -10.43
C LEU A 153 19.89 -7.60 -9.96
N ILE A 154 19.35 -7.84 -8.76
CA ILE A 154 18.29 -7.00 -8.22
C ILE A 154 18.88 -5.65 -7.80
N THR A 155 20.06 -5.63 -7.18
CA THR A 155 20.80 -4.41 -6.84
C THR A 155 21.07 -3.54 -8.07
N ALA A 156 21.54 -4.14 -9.16
CA ALA A 156 21.81 -3.43 -10.41
C ALA A 156 20.54 -2.84 -11.03
N VAL A 157 19.45 -3.60 -11.02
CA VAL A 157 18.14 -3.13 -11.50
C VAL A 157 17.63 -1.98 -10.62
N THR A 158 17.69 -2.11 -9.29
CA THR A 158 17.28 -1.03 -8.37
C THR A 158 18.11 0.23 -8.54
N LEU A 159 19.43 0.12 -8.75
CA LEU A 159 20.30 1.27 -9.01
C LEU A 159 19.97 1.96 -10.34
N LEU A 160 19.72 1.20 -11.40
CA LEU A 160 19.30 1.74 -12.70
C LEU A 160 17.97 2.50 -12.60
N ILE A 161 17.04 2.00 -11.80
CA ILE A 161 15.76 2.66 -11.58
C ILE A 161 15.92 3.93 -10.73
N GLU A 162 16.70 3.86 -9.65
CA GLU A 162 17.01 5.05 -8.84
C GLU A 162 17.73 6.13 -9.66
N GLU A 163 18.59 5.75 -10.62
CA GLU A 163 19.26 6.69 -11.52
C GLU A 163 18.30 7.27 -12.59
N SER A 164 17.37 6.46 -13.09
CA SER A 164 16.33 6.92 -14.02
C SER A 164 15.37 7.91 -13.37
N ILE A 165 14.96 7.66 -12.12
CA ILE A 165 14.06 8.55 -11.36
C ILE A 165 14.73 9.90 -11.04
N LYS A 166 16.07 9.95 -10.90
CA LYS A 166 16.82 11.20 -10.66
C LYS A 166 17.04 12.05 -11.93
N LYS A 167 16.84 11.47 -13.13
CA LYS A 167 17.08 12.16 -14.42
C LYS A 167 15.81 12.76 -15.03
N GLU A 168 14.63 12.41 -14.54
CA GLU A 168 13.36 13.09 -14.83
C GLU A 168 13.12 14.26 -13.88
#